data_AF-A0A3D3CF89-F1
#
_entry.id   AF-A0A3D3CF89-F1
#
_cell.length_a   1.000
_cell.length_b   1.000
_cell.length_c   1.000
_cell.angle_alpha   90.00
_cell.angle_beta   90.00
_cell.angle_gamma   90.00
#
_symmetry.space_group_name_H-M   'P 1'
#
loop_
_entity.id
_entity.type
_entity.pdbx_description
1 polymer ?
#
loop_
_entity_poly.entity_id
_entity_poly.type
_entity_poly.pdbx_seq_one_letter_code
_entity_poly.pdbx_strand_id
1 'polypeptide(L)'
;MLMPFQRSSQAPGSLSWRSECADGGESDVAGVLQDLTPREEGIAAVSRALAFPWAFGERTLPFEEAAGRRIMRPIIAPEDFPPYDRSTRDGYAVRSVDSHGATPANPVFLREAGEVVMGRLPTFALGSTECALIHTGGILPSGADAVVMTEDAEATKGWLEIRRAVQRMENVLSAGEEFRAGDVLLPAGRRLDFRTLGLLAMAGIGSVPLPDITVGIVSTGDEIVPAGTARLRPGQFRDVNSVLLASSLREEGYTSRFFGIAGDDRESLRSVLFRAMDECDVVLVSG
;
A
#
# COMPACT_ATOMS: atom_id res chain seq x y z
N MET A 1 -7.13 -33.35 4.88
CA MET A 1 -6.65 -33.80 6.20
C MET A 1 -5.30 -33.13 6.44
N LEU A 2 -5.27 -32.05 7.23
CA LEU A 2 -4.03 -31.29 7.49
C LEU A 2 -3.82 -31.27 9.01
N MET A 3 -2.67 -31.78 9.47
CA MET A 3 -2.29 -31.78 10.88
C MET A 3 -1.34 -30.61 11.16
N PRO A 4 -1.57 -29.79 12.21
CA PRO A 4 -0.67 -28.71 12.57
C PRO A 4 0.58 -29.26 13.26
N PHE A 5 1.76 -28.74 12.88
CA PHE A 5 3.04 -29.05 13.49
C PHE A 5 3.45 -27.87 14.38
N GLN A 6 3.45 -28.05 15.71
CA GLN A 6 4.04 -27.09 16.64
C GLN A 6 5.52 -27.43 16.85
N ARG A 7 6.43 -26.49 16.54
CA ARG A 7 7.82 -26.57 17.00
C ARG A 7 7.85 -26.31 18.51
N SER A 8 8.04 -27.36 19.31
CA SER A 8 8.50 -27.21 20.70
C SER A 8 10.01 -27.44 20.77
N SER A 9 10.72 -26.50 21.38
CA SER A 9 12.15 -26.56 21.65
C SER A 9 12.43 -27.43 22.86
N GLN A 10 12.56 -28.75 22.68
CA GLN A 10 13.28 -29.65 23.60
C GLN A 10 13.51 -31.03 22.94
N ALA A 11 14.75 -31.52 22.97
CA ALA A 11 15.17 -32.86 22.55
C ALA A 11 15.32 -33.81 23.76
N PRO A 12 15.53 -35.13 23.58
CA PRO A 12 14.71 -36.10 22.86
C PRO A 12 14.16 -37.15 23.86
N GLY A 13 12.85 -37.21 24.04
CA GLY A 13 12.17 -38.26 24.80
C GLY A 13 11.42 -39.19 23.84
N SER A 14 11.62 -40.50 23.98
CA SER A 14 10.95 -41.54 23.20
C SER A 14 9.43 -41.34 23.15
N LEU A 15 8.90 -40.95 21.99
CA LEU A 15 7.46 -40.90 21.75
C LEU A 15 7.02 -42.27 21.26
N SER A 16 6.42 -43.04 22.17
CA SER A 16 5.72 -44.29 21.86
C SER A 16 4.47 -43.98 21.03
N TRP A 17 4.41 -44.51 19.81
CA TRP A 17 3.19 -44.54 19.01
C TRP A 17 2.17 -45.45 19.69
N ARG A 18 1.10 -44.90 20.27
CA ARG A 18 -0.09 -45.70 20.59
C ARG A 18 -0.93 -45.82 19.33
N SER A 19 -0.84 -46.98 18.71
CA SER A 19 -1.76 -47.46 17.69
C SER A 19 -3.09 -47.82 18.36
N GLU A 20 -4.04 -46.90 18.38
CA GLU A 20 -5.46 -47.26 18.42
C GLU A 20 -5.99 -47.25 16.98
N CYS A 21 -5.42 -48.13 16.15
CA CYS A 21 -6.18 -48.67 15.03
C CYS A 21 -6.93 -49.85 15.61
N ALA A 22 -8.22 -49.63 15.90
CA ALA A 22 -9.13 -50.67 16.31
C ALA A 22 -9.15 -51.78 15.22
N ASP A 23 -8.84 -53.00 15.64
CA ASP A 23 -9.17 -54.20 14.89
C ASP A 23 -10.69 -54.24 14.70
N GLY A 24 -11.16 -54.19 13.45
CA GLY A 24 -12.58 -54.33 13.16
C GLY A 24 -12.97 -54.07 11.70
N GLY A 25 -13.06 -55.14 10.92
CA GLY A 25 -14.05 -55.28 9.83
C GLY A 25 -13.68 -54.69 8.47
N GLU A 26 -13.46 -55.57 7.49
CA GLU A 26 -13.68 -55.28 6.07
C GLU A 26 -15.14 -54.84 5.85
N SER A 27 -15.38 -53.53 5.72
CA SER A 27 -16.43 -52.93 4.88
C SER A 27 -16.47 -51.42 5.13
N ASP A 28 -15.92 -50.60 4.23
CA ASP A 28 -16.78 -49.66 3.52
C ASP A 28 -16.06 -48.95 2.36
N VAL A 29 -16.77 -49.03 1.25
CA VAL A 29 -16.71 -48.33 -0.03
C VAL A 29 -16.20 -46.89 0.10
N ALA A 30 -15.40 -46.45 -0.89
CA ALA A 30 -14.98 -45.06 -1.10
C ALA A 30 -15.94 -44.05 -0.46
N GLY A 31 -15.48 -43.43 0.65
CA GLY A 31 -16.32 -42.67 1.57
C GLY A 31 -17.18 -41.65 0.83
N VAL A 32 -18.47 -41.93 0.73
CA VAL A 32 -19.46 -40.93 0.32
C VAL A 32 -19.46 -39.88 1.41
N LEU A 33 -19.10 -38.63 1.09
CA LEU A 33 -19.19 -37.49 2.00
C LEU A 33 -20.67 -37.30 2.39
N GLN A 34 -21.07 -37.86 3.54
CA GLN A 34 -22.46 -37.81 4.00
C GLN A 34 -22.81 -36.45 4.62
N ASP A 35 -21.82 -35.75 5.18
CA ASP A 35 -21.97 -34.42 5.77
C ASP A 35 -20.88 -33.48 5.26
N LEU A 36 -21.30 -32.36 4.65
CA LEU A 36 -20.42 -31.28 4.23
C LEU A 36 -20.49 -30.15 5.24
N THR A 37 -19.34 -29.73 5.77
CA THR A 37 -19.26 -28.52 6.59
C THR A 37 -19.61 -27.30 5.72
N PRO A 38 -20.53 -26.42 6.16
CA PRO A 38 -20.79 -25.16 5.47
C PRO A 38 -19.50 -24.37 5.26
N ARG A 39 -19.40 -23.67 4.13
CA ARG A 39 -18.18 -22.94 3.72
C ARG A 39 -17.63 -22.04 4.83
N GLU A 40 -18.49 -21.28 5.49
CA GLU A 40 -18.10 -20.33 6.55
C GLU A 40 -17.54 -21.05 7.77
N GLU A 41 -18.17 -22.16 8.17
CA GLU A 41 -17.70 -23.00 9.27
C GLU A 41 -16.37 -23.66 8.94
N GLY A 42 -16.19 -24.13 7.70
CA GLY A 42 -14.93 -24.70 7.22
C GLY A 42 -13.79 -23.69 7.25
N ILE A 43 -14.02 -22.47 6.75
CA ILE A 43 -13.04 -21.37 6.81
C ILE A 43 -12.71 -21.06 8.27
N ALA A 44 -13.72 -20.89 9.13
CA ALA A 44 -13.51 -20.57 10.54
C ALA A 44 -12.75 -21.69 11.29
N ALA A 45 -13.02 -22.95 10.99
CA ALA A 45 -12.31 -24.09 11.56
C ALA A 45 -10.84 -24.12 11.14
N VAL A 46 -10.55 -23.94 9.85
CA VAL A 46 -9.17 -23.87 9.33
C VAL A 46 -8.43 -22.67 9.89
N SER A 47 -9.05 -21.49 9.91
CA SER A 47 -8.45 -20.28 10.51
C SER A 47 -8.09 -20.51 11.98
N ARG A 48 -8.97 -21.12 12.78
CA ARG A 48 -8.65 -21.46 14.18
C ARG A 48 -7.52 -22.48 14.28
N ALA A 49 -7.57 -23.54 13.48
CA ALA A 49 -6.58 -24.62 13.51
C ALA A 49 -5.17 -24.13 13.13
N LEU A 50 -5.09 -23.17 12.20
CA LEU A 50 -3.84 -22.52 11.79
C LEU A 50 -3.47 -21.32 12.66
N ALA A 51 -4.26 -21.01 13.70
CA ALA A 51 -4.10 -19.82 14.53
C ALA A 51 -4.04 -18.51 13.72
N PHE A 52 -4.83 -18.41 12.64
CA PHE A 52 -4.91 -17.23 11.80
C PHE A 52 -5.64 -16.06 12.52
N PRO A 53 -5.12 -14.82 12.45
CA PRO A 53 -3.85 -14.43 11.82
C PRO A 53 -2.65 -14.92 12.64
N TRP A 54 -1.78 -15.71 12.02
CA TRP A 54 -0.55 -16.16 12.67
C TRP A 54 0.51 -15.06 12.62
N ALA A 55 1.50 -15.12 13.50
CA ALA A 55 2.65 -14.23 13.42
C ALA A 55 3.49 -14.58 12.18
N PHE A 56 3.76 -13.59 11.33
CA PHE A 56 4.66 -13.69 10.19
C PHE A 56 5.67 -12.55 10.24
N GLY A 57 6.78 -12.71 9.51
CA GLY A 57 7.82 -11.71 9.44
C GLY A 57 7.34 -10.42 8.76
N GLU A 58 7.99 -9.31 9.08
CA GLU A 58 7.88 -8.06 8.35
C GLU A 58 9.16 -7.88 7.52
N ARG A 59 8.99 -7.44 6.27
CA ARG A 59 10.10 -6.95 5.45
C ARG A 59 9.80 -5.55 4.97
N THR A 60 10.84 -4.73 4.87
CA THR A 60 10.75 -3.38 4.33
C THR A 60 11.34 -3.35 2.93
N LEU A 61 10.62 -2.77 1.98
CA LEU A 61 11.11 -2.53 0.62
C LEU A 61 10.96 -1.06 0.23
N PRO A 62 11.78 -0.56 -0.70
CA PRO A 62 11.50 0.69 -1.41
C PRO A 62 10.07 0.67 -1.97
N PHE A 63 9.35 1.80 -1.87
CA PHE A 63 7.94 1.83 -2.25
C PHE A 63 7.73 1.53 -3.75
N GLU A 64 8.71 1.87 -4.58
CA GLU A 64 8.74 1.63 -6.02
C GLU A 64 8.74 0.13 -6.36
N GLU A 65 9.33 -0.72 -5.51
CA GLU A 65 9.39 -2.17 -5.66
C GLU A 65 8.18 -2.89 -5.02
N ALA A 66 7.30 -2.13 -4.37
CA ALA A 66 6.17 -2.66 -3.60
C ALA A 66 4.85 -2.64 -4.37
N ALA A 67 4.84 -2.24 -5.65
CA ALA A 67 3.66 -2.22 -6.49
C ALA A 67 2.91 -3.57 -6.51
N GLY A 68 1.59 -3.52 -6.36
CA GLY A 68 0.70 -4.69 -6.30
C GLY A 68 0.61 -5.37 -4.93
N ARG A 69 1.53 -5.07 -4.00
CA ARG A 69 1.59 -5.68 -2.65
C ARG A 69 0.68 -4.97 -1.66
N ARG A 70 0.46 -5.57 -0.49
CA ARG A 70 -0.36 -5.02 0.60
C ARG A 70 0.51 -4.63 1.78
N ILE A 71 0.30 -3.43 2.32
CA ILE A 71 1.03 -2.95 3.50
C ILE A 71 0.56 -3.65 4.77
N MET A 72 1.49 -3.92 5.69
CA MET A 72 1.21 -4.67 6.92
C MET A 72 0.56 -3.79 8.01
N ARG A 73 0.92 -2.51 8.06
CA ARG A 73 0.43 -1.54 9.05
C ARG A 73 0.11 -0.21 8.38
N PRO A 74 -0.66 0.67 9.02
CA PRO A 74 -1.01 1.95 8.44
C PRO A 74 0.24 2.80 8.14
N ILE A 75 0.20 3.54 7.03
CA ILE A 75 1.18 4.57 6.73
C ILE A 75 0.64 5.90 7.27
N ILE A 76 1.47 6.56 8.05
CA ILE A 76 1.13 7.81 8.73
C ILE A 76 1.89 8.94 8.05
N ALA A 77 1.21 10.07 7.84
CA ALA A 77 1.83 11.29 7.32
C ALA A 77 2.92 11.79 8.28
N PRO A 78 4.18 11.94 7.83
CA PRO A 78 5.26 12.38 8.70
C PRO A 78 5.23 13.90 8.96
N GLU A 79 4.64 14.66 8.05
CA GLU A 79 4.55 16.12 8.07
C GLU A 79 3.26 16.60 7.39
N ASP A 80 2.95 17.88 7.56
CA ASP A 80 1.86 18.55 6.85
C ASP A 80 2.22 18.71 5.37
N PHE A 81 1.25 18.49 4.48
CA PHE A 81 1.41 18.77 3.06
C PHE A 81 0.24 19.60 2.50
N PRO A 82 0.52 20.72 1.80
CA PRO A 82 1.83 21.36 1.70
C PRO A 82 2.33 21.85 3.08
N PRO A 83 3.65 22.04 3.29
CA PRO A 83 4.19 22.46 4.58
C PRO A 83 3.99 23.95 4.89
N TYR A 84 3.61 24.75 3.89
CA TYR A 84 3.38 26.19 4.01
C TYR A 84 2.19 26.61 3.16
N ASP A 85 1.57 27.73 3.53
CA ASP A 85 0.58 28.40 2.71
C ASP A 85 1.22 28.83 1.38
N ARG A 86 0.60 28.42 0.28
CA ARG A 86 1.11 28.68 -1.07
C ARG A 86 0.08 29.32 -1.98
N SER A 87 0.56 30.12 -2.92
CA SER A 87 -0.32 30.69 -3.94
C SER A 87 -0.86 29.61 -4.89
N THR A 88 -2.13 29.72 -5.26
CA THR A 88 -2.74 28.93 -6.34
C THR A 88 -2.78 29.68 -7.67
N ARG A 89 -2.32 30.94 -7.71
CA ARG A 89 -2.34 31.83 -8.87
C ARG A 89 -1.05 32.65 -9.02
N ASP A 90 -0.83 33.18 -10.20
CA ASP A 90 0.20 34.21 -10.42
C ASP A 90 -0.37 35.59 -10.08
N GLY A 91 0.34 36.38 -9.29
CA GLY A 91 -0.14 37.67 -8.87
C GLY A 91 0.65 38.29 -7.73
N TYR A 92 -0.05 38.88 -6.76
CA TYR A 92 0.57 39.64 -5.68
C TYR A 92 0.03 39.17 -4.33
N ALA A 93 0.94 38.72 -3.46
CA ALA A 93 0.64 38.44 -2.07
C ALA A 93 0.33 39.76 -1.37
N VAL A 94 -0.80 39.79 -0.69
CA VAL A 94 -1.30 40.98 0.01
C VAL A 94 -1.86 40.61 1.37
N ARG A 95 -2.03 41.63 2.21
CA ARG A 95 -2.99 41.61 3.30
C ARG A 95 -4.37 41.87 2.71
N SER A 96 -5.28 40.92 2.79
CA SER A 96 -6.66 41.03 2.25
C SER A 96 -7.35 42.33 2.69
N VAL A 97 -7.15 42.74 3.95
CA VAL A 97 -7.68 43.98 4.52
C VAL A 97 -7.21 45.26 3.80
N ASP A 98 -6.01 45.26 3.22
CA ASP A 98 -5.47 46.39 2.48
C ASP A 98 -6.04 46.48 1.05
N SER A 99 -6.77 45.45 0.60
CA SER A 99 -7.49 45.46 -0.69
C SER A 99 -8.96 45.88 -0.58
N HIS A 100 -9.47 46.09 0.64
CA HIS A 100 -10.88 46.38 0.87
C HIS A 100 -11.36 47.63 0.11
N GLY A 101 -12.49 47.50 -0.58
CA GLY A 101 -13.08 48.60 -1.35
C GLY A 101 -12.43 48.85 -2.71
N ALA A 102 -11.40 48.08 -3.09
CA ALA A 102 -10.82 48.13 -4.43
C ALA A 102 -11.86 47.70 -5.49
N THR A 103 -12.09 48.59 -6.45
CA THR A 103 -12.92 48.35 -7.64
C THR A 103 -12.24 48.98 -8.85
N PRO A 104 -12.64 48.65 -10.10
CA PRO A 104 -12.05 49.28 -11.28
C PRO A 104 -12.23 50.81 -11.31
N ALA A 105 -13.29 51.33 -10.70
CA ALA A 105 -13.56 52.77 -10.62
C ALA A 105 -12.88 53.45 -9.42
N ASN A 106 -12.45 52.68 -8.42
CA ASN A 106 -11.78 53.15 -7.21
C ASN A 106 -10.67 52.15 -6.83
N PRO A 107 -9.53 52.17 -7.56
CA PRO A 107 -8.44 51.26 -7.28
C PRO A 107 -7.71 51.62 -5.99
N VAL A 108 -7.10 50.62 -5.37
CA VAL A 108 -6.23 50.79 -4.20
C VAL A 108 -4.78 50.61 -4.62
N PHE A 109 -3.87 51.38 -4.04
CA PHE A 109 -2.45 51.32 -4.35
C PHE A 109 -1.67 50.73 -3.18
N LEU A 110 -0.90 49.68 -3.44
CA LEU A 110 0.02 49.08 -2.47
C LEU A 110 1.46 49.28 -2.92
N ARG A 111 2.39 49.40 -1.97
CA ARG A 111 3.82 49.50 -2.25
C ARG A 111 4.39 48.10 -2.45
N GLU A 112 5.16 47.91 -3.51
CA GLU A 112 5.86 46.66 -3.74
C GLU A 112 7.05 46.53 -2.75
N ALA A 113 7.00 45.52 -1.90
CA ALA A 113 8.01 45.26 -0.88
C ALA A 113 9.10 44.29 -1.38
N GLY A 114 8.80 43.49 -2.40
CA GLY A 114 9.73 42.54 -3.01
C GLY A 114 9.04 41.45 -3.82
N GLU A 115 9.80 40.42 -4.15
CA GLU A 115 9.37 39.27 -4.93
C GLU A 115 9.59 37.97 -4.13
N VAL A 116 8.59 37.09 -4.15
CA VAL A 116 8.66 35.75 -3.59
C VAL A 116 9.34 34.83 -4.60
N VAL A 117 10.57 34.41 -4.28
CA VAL A 117 11.33 33.49 -5.11
C VAL A 117 10.85 32.05 -4.91
N MET A 118 10.55 31.36 -6.01
CA MET A 118 10.12 29.96 -5.99
C MET A 118 11.11 29.03 -5.28
N GLY A 119 10.57 28.11 -4.48
CA GLY A 119 11.35 27.14 -3.73
C GLY A 119 12.19 27.73 -2.59
N ARG A 120 11.99 29.00 -2.23
CA ARG A 120 12.66 29.65 -1.10
C ARG A 120 11.64 30.20 -0.12
N LEU A 121 11.97 30.10 1.17
CA LEU A 121 11.22 30.80 2.20
C LEU A 121 11.45 32.32 2.05
N PRO A 122 10.38 33.14 2.01
CA PRO A 122 10.54 34.59 2.02
C PRO A 122 11.28 35.06 3.27
N THR A 123 12.31 35.90 3.09
CA THR A 123 13.10 36.47 4.19
C THR A 123 12.57 37.83 4.67
N PHE A 124 11.42 38.24 4.16
CA PHE A 124 10.75 39.50 4.46
C PHE A 124 9.29 39.25 4.85
N ALA A 125 8.68 40.25 5.47
CA ALA A 125 7.28 40.26 5.84
C ALA A 125 6.57 41.44 5.16
N LEU A 126 5.27 41.31 4.90
CA LEU A 126 4.44 42.40 4.40
C LEU A 126 3.86 43.20 5.57
N GLY A 127 4.13 44.50 5.56
CA GLY A 127 3.50 45.49 6.41
C GLY A 127 2.14 45.93 5.88
N SER A 128 1.59 47.01 6.45
CA SER A 128 0.37 47.64 5.92
C SER A 128 0.64 48.31 4.59
N THR A 129 -0.33 48.22 3.70
CA THR A 129 -0.30 48.84 2.37
C THR A 129 0.87 48.34 1.51
N GLU A 130 1.33 47.11 1.75
CA GLU A 130 2.43 46.48 1.04
C GLU A 130 1.97 45.21 0.32
N CYS A 131 2.64 44.91 -0.80
CA CYS A 131 2.44 43.69 -1.58
C CYS A 131 3.77 43.08 -1.99
N ALA A 132 3.77 41.82 -2.38
CA ALA A 132 4.91 41.19 -3.03
C ALA A 132 4.48 40.38 -4.26
N LEU A 133 5.26 40.46 -5.34
CA LEU A 133 5.07 39.61 -6.50
C LEU A 133 5.22 38.14 -6.08
N ILE A 134 4.25 37.30 -6.46
CA ILE A 134 4.22 35.88 -6.13
C ILE A 134 3.67 35.09 -7.32
N HIS A 135 4.37 34.01 -7.66
CA HIS A 135 3.91 33.08 -8.70
C HIS A 135 3.19 31.88 -8.07
N THR A 136 2.54 31.08 -8.92
CA THR A 136 1.78 29.88 -8.55
C THR A 136 2.68 28.85 -7.87
N GLY A 137 2.37 28.49 -6.62
CA GLY A 137 3.19 27.63 -5.76
C GLY A 137 4.15 28.38 -4.84
N GLY A 138 4.23 29.71 -4.91
CA GLY A 138 5.09 30.52 -4.06
C GLY A 138 4.60 30.50 -2.62
N ILE A 139 5.53 30.48 -1.68
CA ILE A 139 5.21 30.50 -0.24
C ILE A 139 4.80 31.92 0.14
N LEU A 140 3.66 32.06 0.83
CA LEU A 140 3.21 33.37 1.28
C LEU A 140 4.21 33.98 2.27
N PRO A 141 4.65 35.24 2.09
CA PRO A 141 5.47 35.93 3.06
C PRO A 141 4.66 36.20 4.33
N SER A 142 5.34 36.27 5.48
CA SER A 142 4.69 36.61 6.74
C SER A 142 3.91 37.93 6.61
N GLY A 143 2.67 37.95 7.09
CA GLY A 143 1.78 39.10 6.98
C GLY A 143 0.84 39.04 5.77
N ALA A 144 1.14 38.29 4.71
CA ALA A 144 0.18 38.03 3.64
C ALA A 144 -0.89 37.02 4.10
N ASP A 145 -2.13 37.19 3.62
CA ASP A 145 -3.21 36.21 3.83
C ASP A 145 -4.11 36.01 2.60
N ALA A 146 -3.77 36.60 1.45
CA ALA A 146 -4.46 36.42 0.18
C ALA A 146 -3.54 36.73 -1.01
N VAL A 147 -3.95 36.31 -2.21
CA VAL A 147 -3.27 36.65 -3.47
C VAL A 147 -4.24 37.32 -4.44
N VAL A 148 -3.91 38.53 -4.89
CA VAL A 148 -4.60 39.21 -6.00
C VAL A 148 -4.01 38.70 -7.29
N MET A 149 -4.85 38.26 -8.24
CA MET A 149 -4.36 37.72 -9.51
C MET A 149 -3.79 38.84 -10.38
N THR A 150 -2.86 38.51 -11.27
CA THR A 150 -2.17 39.49 -12.13
C THR A 150 -3.16 40.23 -13.05
N GLU A 151 -4.28 39.62 -13.42
CA GLU A 151 -5.30 40.24 -14.27
C GLU A 151 -6.08 41.36 -13.55
N ASP A 152 -6.11 41.33 -12.22
CA ASP A 152 -6.81 42.30 -11.38
C ASP A 152 -5.89 43.43 -10.88
N ALA A 153 -4.63 43.45 -11.32
CA ALA A 153 -3.63 44.38 -10.83
C ALA A 153 -2.68 44.91 -11.92
N GLU A 154 -2.20 46.15 -11.76
CA GLU A 154 -1.26 46.79 -12.68
C GLU A 154 -0.07 47.38 -11.91
N ALA A 155 1.14 46.87 -12.17
CA ALA A 155 2.35 47.34 -11.51
C ALA A 155 2.91 48.58 -12.22
N THR A 156 3.22 49.62 -11.45
CA THR A 156 3.82 50.87 -11.94
C THR A 156 4.83 51.42 -10.93
N LYS A 157 6.11 51.45 -11.30
CA LYS A 157 7.20 52.15 -10.57
C LYS A 157 7.24 51.84 -9.06
N GLY A 158 7.20 50.56 -8.68
CA GLY A 158 7.26 50.10 -7.28
C GLY A 158 5.96 50.24 -6.50
N TRP A 159 4.86 50.52 -7.20
CA TRP A 159 3.49 50.48 -6.70
C TRP A 159 2.66 49.48 -7.50
N LEU A 160 1.67 48.92 -6.86
CA LEU A 160 0.67 48.04 -7.46
C LEU A 160 -0.70 48.71 -7.36
N GLU A 161 -1.34 48.94 -8.51
CA GLU A 161 -2.74 49.31 -8.59
C GLU A 161 -3.59 48.04 -8.54
N ILE A 162 -4.46 47.91 -7.54
CA ILE A 162 -5.40 46.79 -7.40
C ILE A 162 -6.80 47.27 -7.76
N ARG A 163 -7.45 46.55 -8.68
CA ARG A 163 -8.80 46.87 -9.19
C ARG A 163 -9.89 45.95 -8.64
N ARG A 164 -9.52 44.90 -7.90
CA ARG A 164 -10.46 43.98 -7.25
C ARG A 164 -9.98 43.60 -5.85
N ALA A 165 -10.86 43.79 -4.86
CA ALA A 165 -10.63 43.30 -3.51
C ALA A 165 -10.58 41.77 -3.47
N VAL A 166 -9.75 41.22 -2.60
CA VAL A 166 -9.67 39.77 -2.33
C VAL A 166 -10.03 39.46 -0.88
N GLN A 167 -10.66 38.31 -0.66
CA GLN A 167 -10.96 37.82 0.68
C GLN A 167 -9.76 37.12 1.30
N ARG A 168 -9.78 36.98 2.63
CA ARG A 168 -8.80 36.15 3.35
C ARG A 168 -8.82 34.72 2.81
N MET A 169 -7.64 34.13 2.63
CA MET A 169 -7.36 32.83 1.99
C MET A 169 -7.78 32.72 0.52
N GLU A 170 -8.19 33.81 -0.13
CA GLU A 170 -8.49 33.77 -1.56
C GLU A 170 -7.18 33.54 -2.35
N ASN A 171 -7.22 32.56 -3.27
CA ASN A 171 -6.09 32.11 -4.06
C ASN A 171 -4.90 31.56 -3.23
N VAL A 172 -5.18 31.05 -2.03
CA VAL A 172 -4.20 30.42 -1.14
C VAL A 172 -4.60 28.96 -0.90
N LEU A 173 -3.62 28.05 -1.01
CA LEU A 173 -3.73 26.68 -0.52
C LEU A 173 -3.01 26.61 0.83
N SER A 174 -3.72 26.17 1.86
CA SER A 174 -3.26 26.21 3.24
C SER A 174 -2.23 25.11 3.52
N ALA A 175 -1.36 25.35 4.50
CA ALA A 175 -0.52 24.30 5.06
C ALA A 175 -1.38 23.13 5.61
N GLY A 176 -0.97 21.91 5.28
CA GLY A 176 -1.65 20.68 5.71
C GLY A 176 -3.06 20.50 5.14
N GLU A 177 -3.40 21.17 4.04
CA GLU A 177 -4.72 21.05 3.42
C GLU A 177 -4.95 19.67 2.78
N GLU A 178 -3.90 19.01 2.28
CA GLU A 178 -4.02 17.66 1.72
C GLU A 178 -3.94 16.57 2.79
N PHE A 179 -2.98 16.70 3.69
CA PHE A 179 -2.89 15.87 4.90
C PHE A 179 -2.06 16.60 5.96
N ARG A 180 -2.35 16.29 7.22
CA ARG A 180 -1.57 16.76 8.37
C ARG A 180 -0.68 15.66 8.93
N ALA A 181 0.39 16.06 9.60
CA ALA A 181 1.23 15.16 10.36
C ALA A 181 0.37 14.32 11.33
N GLY A 182 0.54 13.01 11.28
CA GLY A 182 -0.24 12.06 12.08
C GLY A 182 -1.50 11.50 11.40
N ASP A 183 -1.91 12.04 10.26
CA ASP A 183 -3.03 11.48 9.49
C ASP A 183 -2.68 10.08 8.94
N VAL A 184 -3.69 9.20 8.90
CA VAL A 184 -3.56 7.89 8.27
C VAL A 184 -3.69 8.05 6.76
N LEU A 185 -2.56 8.03 6.05
CA LEU A 185 -2.53 8.11 4.59
C LEU A 185 -3.08 6.84 3.94
N LEU A 186 -2.65 5.68 4.45
CA LEU A 186 -3.10 4.37 3.96
C LEU A 186 -3.37 3.46 5.16
N PRO A 187 -4.54 2.80 5.24
CA PRO A 187 -4.82 1.83 6.30
C PRO A 187 -4.06 0.52 6.07
N ALA A 188 -3.87 -0.27 7.13
CA ALA A 188 -3.30 -1.62 7.03
C ALA A 188 -4.06 -2.49 6.01
N GLY A 189 -3.33 -3.35 5.29
CA GLY A 189 -3.87 -4.22 4.26
C GLY A 189 -4.19 -3.53 2.92
N ARG A 190 -3.98 -2.21 2.82
CA ARG A 190 -4.19 -1.48 1.57
C ARG A 190 -3.22 -1.98 0.49
N ARG A 191 -3.76 -2.29 -0.68
CA ARG A 191 -2.98 -2.66 -1.86
C ARG A 191 -2.33 -1.42 -2.47
N LEU A 192 -1.06 -1.55 -2.81
CA LEU A 192 -0.24 -0.51 -3.41
C LEU A 192 -0.45 -0.49 -4.92
N ASP A 193 -1.27 0.44 -5.39
CA ASP A 193 -1.47 0.78 -6.80
C ASP A 193 -0.80 2.12 -7.16
N PHE A 194 -0.87 2.51 -8.44
CA PHE A 194 -0.24 3.74 -8.92
C PHE A 194 -0.65 5.01 -8.14
N ARG A 195 -1.88 5.07 -7.59
CA ARG A 195 -2.38 6.23 -6.84
C ARG A 195 -1.74 6.25 -5.45
N THR A 196 -1.73 5.11 -4.79
CA THR A 196 -1.10 4.98 -3.46
C THR A 196 0.39 5.23 -3.53
N LEU A 197 1.08 4.78 -4.58
CA LEU A 197 2.51 5.06 -4.77
C LEU A 197 2.75 6.57 -4.97
N GLY A 198 1.87 7.27 -5.69
CA GLY A 198 1.91 8.73 -5.80
C GLY A 198 1.73 9.43 -4.46
N LEU A 199 0.79 8.96 -3.63
CA LEU A 199 0.60 9.49 -2.27
C LEU A 199 1.83 9.28 -1.39
N LEU A 200 2.44 8.09 -1.44
CA LEU A 200 3.67 7.80 -0.70
C LEU A 200 4.81 8.73 -1.13
N ALA A 201 4.99 8.94 -2.43
CA ALA A 201 5.98 9.87 -2.96
C ALA A 201 5.70 11.32 -2.51
N MET A 202 4.45 11.76 -2.56
CA MET A 202 4.02 13.09 -2.09
C MET A 202 4.30 13.29 -0.61
N ALA A 203 4.14 12.25 0.21
CA ALA A 203 4.41 12.26 1.65
C ALA A 203 5.88 11.98 2.02
N GLY A 204 6.78 11.85 1.05
CA GLY A 204 8.20 11.56 1.31
C GLY A 204 8.46 10.16 1.89
N ILE A 205 7.52 9.22 1.71
CA ILE A 205 7.66 7.84 2.20
C ILE A 205 8.47 7.01 1.20
N GLY A 206 9.74 6.79 1.51
CA GLY A 206 10.67 6.04 0.65
C GLY A 206 10.57 4.52 0.76
N SER A 207 9.92 3.97 1.79
CA SER A 207 9.81 2.52 1.98
C SER A 207 8.54 2.13 2.73
N VAL A 208 8.11 0.89 2.54
CA VAL A 208 6.85 0.37 3.10
C VAL A 208 7.03 -0.96 3.82
N PRO A 209 6.32 -1.18 4.94
CA PRO A 209 6.29 -2.46 5.65
C PRO A 209 5.34 -3.43 4.95
N LEU A 210 5.87 -4.59 4.57
CA LEU A 210 5.17 -5.63 3.84
C LEU A 210 5.23 -6.95 4.62
N PRO A 211 4.24 -7.84 4.47
CA PRO A 211 4.34 -9.18 4.98
C PRO A 211 5.50 -9.92 4.31
N ASP A 212 6.34 -10.56 5.12
CA ASP A 212 7.35 -11.52 4.65
C ASP A 212 6.77 -12.92 4.76
N ILE A 213 6.00 -13.30 3.73
CA ILE A 213 5.34 -14.60 3.63
C ILE A 213 5.79 -15.27 2.34
N THR A 214 6.34 -16.47 2.47
CA THR A 214 6.72 -17.34 1.37
C THR A 214 5.70 -18.46 1.23
N VAL A 215 5.14 -18.62 0.02
CA VAL A 215 4.15 -19.66 -0.27
C VAL A 215 4.75 -20.75 -1.16
N GLY A 216 4.79 -21.98 -0.66
CA GLY A 216 5.16 -23.17 -1.44
C GLY A 216 3.97 -23.74 -2.19
N ILE A 217 4.18 -24.19 -3.41
CA ILE A 217 3.17 -24.89 -4.23
C ILE A 217 3.71 -26.28 -4.56
N VAL A 218 2.92 -27.31 -4.25
CA VAL A 218 3.20 -28.72 -4.56
C VAL A 218 2.03 -29.26 -5.36
N SER A 219 2.32 -29.86 -6.50
CA SER A 219 1.33 -30.63 -7.26
C SER A 219 1.49 -32.12 -6.94
N THR A 220 0.43 -32.91 -7.02
CA THR A 220 0.46 -34.37 -6.82
C THR A 220 -0.27 -35.07 -7.96
N GLY A 221 0.08 -36.32 -8.25
CA GLY A 221 -0.58 -37.17 -9.25
C GLY A 221 0.40 -37.74 -10.26
N ASP A 222 0.37 -39.06 -10.46
CA ASP A 222 1.25 -39.79 -11.38
C ASP A 222 0.93 -39.48 -12.87
N GLU A 223 -0.29 -39.03 -13.14
CA GLU A 223 -0.75 -38.58 -14.45
C GLU A 223 -0.31 -37.16 -14.79
N ILE A 224 0.09 -36.37 -13.79
CA ILE A 224 0.39 -34.96 -13.94
C ILE A 224 1.81 -34.77 -14.48
N VAL A 225 1.92 -33.95 -15.53
CA VAL A 225 3.20 -33.56 -16.15
C VAL A 225 3.38 -32.05 -16.15
N PRO A 226 4.62 -31.53 -16.27
CA PRO A 226 4.86 -30.09 -16.31
C PRO A 226 4.02 -29.37 -17.36
N ALA A 227 3.59 -28.14 -17.06
CA ALA A 227 2.77 -27.31 -17.94
C ALA A 227 3.37 -27.12 -19.34
N GLY A 228 4.70 -27.04 -19.44
CA GLY A 228 5.43 -26.87 -20.69
C GLY A 228 5.59 -28.15 -21.53
N THR A 229 5.06 -29.30 -21.10
CA THR A 229 5.17 -30.56 -21.83
C THR A 229 4.54 -30.45 -23.22
N ALA A 230 5.35 -30.52 -24.28
CA ALA A 230 4.89 -30.27 -25.65
C ALA A 230 3.88 -31.31 -26.15
N ARG A 231 4.13 -32.61 -25.89
CA ARG A 231 3.28 -33.72 -26.31
C ARG A 231 2.92 -34.60 -25.12
N LEU A 232 1.63 -34.84 -24.93
CA LEU A 232 1.11 -35.71 -23.88
C LEU A 232 1.07 -37.17 -24.36
N ARG A 233 1.39 -38.09 -23.47
CA ARG A 233 1.04 -39.52 -23.64
C ARG A 233 -0.43 -39.74 -23.23
N PRO A 234 -1.11 -40.77 -23.75
CA PRO A 234 -2.44 -41.13 -23.29
C PRO A 234 -2.47 -41.26 -21.76
N GLY A 235 -3.47 -40.64 -21.13
CA GLY A 235 -3.62 -40.63 -19.68
C GLY A 235 -2.83 -39.54 -18.94
N GLN A 236 -2.05 -38.68 -19.62
CA GLN A 236 -1.33 -37.58 -18.97
C GLN A 236 -2.08 -36.25 -19.06
N PHE A 237 -1.97 -35.44 -18.00
CA PHE A 237 -2.53 -34.10 -17.93
C PHE A 237 -1.45 -33.10 -17.55
N ARG A 238 -1.52 -31.89 -18.11
CA ARG A 238 -0.60 -30.81 -17.75
C ARG A 238 -0.98 -30.25 -16.39
N ASP A 239 0.02 -29.90 -15.60
CA ASP A 239 -0.20 -29.18 -14.35
C ASP A 239 -0.68 -27.74 -14.64
N VAL A 240 -2.00 -27.55 -14.50
CA VAL A 240 -2.64 -26.24 -14.63
C VAL A 240 -2.70 -25.52 -13.29
N ASN A 241 -2.87 -26.27 -12.19
CA ASN A 241 -3.14 -25.70 -10.88
C ASN A 241 -1.93 -24.96 -10.32
N SER A 242 -0.71 -25.46 -10.50
CA SER A 242 0.46 -24.71 -10.05
C SER A 242 0.61 -23.36 -10.75
N VAL A 243 0.26 -23.28 -12.03
CA VAL A 243 0.27 -22.05 -12.81
C VAL A 243 -0.82 -21.08 -12.33
N LEU A 244 -2.03 -21.57 -12.10
CA LEU A 244 -3.15 -20.76 -11.60
C LEU A 244 -2.85 -20.22 -10.20
N LEU A 245 -2.40 -21.06 -9.27
CA LEU A 245 -2.07 -20.68 -7.91
C LEU A 245 -0.93 -19.67 -7.87
N ALA A 246 0.17 -19.91 -8.61
CA ALA A 246 1.30 -19.00 -8.66
C ALA A 246 0.93 -17.64 -9.27
N SER A 247 0.05 -17.64 -10.28
CA SER A 247 -0.42 -16.40 -10.93
C SER A 247 -1.34 -15.61 -10.00
N SER A 248 -2.28 -16.28 -9.34
CA SER A 248 -3.20 -15.65 -8.38
C SER A 248 -2.47 -15.06 -7.18
N LEU A 249 -1.49 -15.78 -6.62
CA LEU A 249 -0.66 -15.27 -5.51
C LEU A 249 0.14 -14.03 -5.93
N ARG A 250 0.71 -14.04 -7.15
CA ARG A 250 1.44 -12.90 -7.70
C ARG A 250 0.54 -11.68 -7.88
N GLU A 251 -0.70 -11.88 -8.34
CA GLU A 251 -1.68 -10.80 -8.47
C GLU A 251 -1.97 -10.15 -7.12
N GLU A 252 -2.07 -10.93 -6.05
CA GLU A 252 -2.20 -10.43 -4.67
C GLU A 252 -0.88 -9.94 -4.05
N GLY A 253 0.22 -9.94 -4.80
CA GLY A 253 1.52 -9.40 -4.38
C GLY A 253 2.38 -10.34 -3.52
N TYR A 254 2.02 -11.62 -3.46
CA TYR A 254 2.79 -12.66 -2.78
C TYR A 254 3.82 -13.31 -3.70
N THR A 255 4.90 -13.79 -3.11
CA THR A 255 5.91 -14.58 -3.80
C THR A 255 5.68 -16.05 -3.51
N SER A 256 5.67 -16.87 -4.55
CA SER A 256 5.46 -18.31 -4.45
C SER A 256 6.61 -19.10 -5.05
N ARG A 257 6.89 -20.28 -4.49
CA ARG A 257 7.88 -21.23 -5.01
C ARG A 257 7.22 -22.56 -5.36
N PHE A 258 7.49 -23.06 -6.56
CA PHE A 258 7.02 -24.36 -6.99
C PHE A 258 8.03 -25.45 -6.60
N PHE A 259 7.57 -26.48 -5.90
CA PHE A 259 8.39 -27.59 -5.41
C PHE A 259 8.32 -28.84 -6.30
N GLY A 260 7.52 -28.80 -7.36
CA GLY A 260 7.38 -29.88 -8.33
C GLY A 260 6.09 -30.66 -8.19
N ILE A 261 6.03 -31.76 -8.96
CA ILE A 261 4.94 -32.72 -8.97
C ILE A 261 5.43 -33.94 -8.18
N ALA A 262 4.83 -34.19 -7.02
CA ALA A 262 5.07 -35.41 -6.25
C ALA A 262 4.25 -36.56 -6.83
N GLY A 263 4.83 -37.76 -6.84
CA GLY A 263 4.11 -38.97 -7.22
C GLY A 263 3.16 -39.41 -6.10
N ASP A 264 2.23 -40.30 -6.42
CA ASP A 264 1.23 -40.83 -5.48
C ASP A 264 1.78 -41.93 -4.57
N ASP A 265 3.03 -41.76 -4.13
CA ASP A 265 3.69 -42.60 -3.16
C ASP A 265 4.06 -41.81 -1.89
N ARG A 266 4.03 -42.52 -0.77
CA ARG A 266 4.23 -41.92 0.56
C ARG A 266 5.60 -41.24 0.70
N GLU A 267 6.63 -41.78 0.08
CA GLU A 267 8.00 -41.30 0.24
C GLU A 267 8.23 -40.01 -0.56
N SER A 268 7.76 -39.99 -1.80
CA SER A 268 7.78 -38.83 -2.69
C SER A 268 7.02 -37.64 -2.09
N LEU A 269 5.77 -37.85 -1.68
CA LEU A 269 4.96 -36.81 -1.06
C LEU A 269 5.59 -36.31 0.24
N ARG A 270 6.07 -37.23 1.10
CA ARG A 270 6.75 -36.89 2.35
C ARG A 270 7.97 -36.00 2.10
N SER A 271 8.84 -36.40 1.18
CA SER A 271 10.08 -35.68 0.87
C SER A 271 9.80 -34.24 0.39
N VAL A 272 8.86 -34.08 -0.55
CA VAL A 272 8.51 -32.77 -1.11
C VAL A 272 7.84 -31.88 -0.07
N LEU A 273 6.90 -32.41 0.72
CA LEU A 273 6.22 -31.63 1.76
C LEU A 273 7.16 -31.16 2.87
N PHE A 274 8.07 -32.02 3.35
CA PHE A 274 9.02 -31.60 4.40
C PHE A 274 9.95 -30.50 3.93
N ARG A 275 10.40 -30.55 2.67
CA ARG A 275 11.19 -29.46 2.07
C ARG A 275 10.37 -28.18 1.95
N ALA A 276 9.14 -28.26 1.44
CA ALA A 276 8.27 -27.11 1.32
C ALA A 276 7.97 -26.47 2.69
N MET A 277 7.75 -27.28 3.73
CA MET A 277 7.47 -26.80 5.09
C MET A 277 8.71 -26.20 5.79
N ASP A 278 9.92 -26.59 5.40
CA ASP A 278 11.15 -25.99 5.97
C ASP A 278 11.49 -24.65 5.31
N GLU A 279 11.10 -24.48 4.04
CA GLU A 279 11.46 -23.32 3.21
C GLU A 279 10.30 -22.30 3.05
N CYS A 280 9.09 -22.58 3.54
CA CYS A 280 7.91 -21.73 3.34
C CYS A 280 7.02 -21.63 4.58
N ASP A 281 6.31 -20.50 4.70
CA ASP A 281 5.34 -20.25 5.77
C ASP A 281 3.99 -20.95 5.50
N VAL A 282 3.64 -21.09 4.22
CA VAL A 282 2.40 -21.72 3.76
C VAL A 282 2.73 -22.70 2.64
N VAL A 283 2.18 -23.91 2.69
CA VAL A 283 2.28 -24.89 1.61
C VAL A 283 0.89 -25.17 1.05
N LEU A 284 0.72 -24.91 -0.24
CA LEU A 284 -0.47 -25.25 -1.01
C LEU A 284 -0.21 -26.56 -1.74
N VAL A 285 -1.04 -27.57 -1.46
CA VAL A 285 -0.99 -28.86 -2.15
C VAL A 285 -2.18 -28.94 -3.08
N SER A 286 -1.93 -29.29 -4.34
CA SER A 286 -2.94 -29.47 -5.38
C SER A 286 -2.80 -30.87 -5.98
N GLY A 287 -3.91 -31.59 -6.05
CA GLY A 287 -4.06 -32.88 -6.72
C GLY A 287 -5.48 -33.06 -7.20
#